data_AF-A0A1D1UY12-F1
#
_entry.id   AF-A0A1D1UY12-F1
#
_cell.length_a   1.000
_cell.length_b   1.000
_cell.length_c   1.000
_cell.angle_alpha   90.00
_cell.angle_beta   90.00
_cell.angle_gamma   90.00
#
_symmetry.space_group_name_H-M   'P 1'
#
loop_
_entity.id
_entity.type
_entity.pdbx_description
1 polymer ?
#
loop_
_entity_poly.entity_id
_entity_poly.type
_entity_poly.pdbx_seq_one_letter_code
_entity_poly.pdbx_strand_id
1 'polypeptide(L)' 'MRIHMTAATYELLRDRHELVIAPRGEIVVPGKGVMKTYWLDGSVGG' A
#
# COMPACT_ATOMS: atom_id res chain seq x y z
N MET A 1 8.47 -3.64 -10.88
CA MET A 1 8.28 -2.25 -10.39
C MET A 1 7.27 -2.32 -9.25
N ARG A 2 7.56 -1.76 -8.07
CA ARG A 2 6.63 -1.77 -6.92
C ARG A 2 6.17 -0.37 -6.61
N ILE A 3 4.87 -0.16 -6.43
CA ILE A 3 4.32 1.16 -6.12
C ILE A 3 4.13 1.24 -4.60
N HIS A 4 4.69 2.29 -4.00
CA HIS A 4 4.53 2.56 -2.58
C HIS A 4 3.18 3.23 -2.32
N MET A 5 2.43 2.74 -1.33
CA MET A 5 1.15 3.33 -0.96
C MET A 5 1.02 3.57 0.55
N THR A 6 0.23 4.59 0.90
CA THR A 6 -0.14 4.88 2.29
C THR A 6 -1.23 3.94 2.80
N ALA A 7 -1.40 3.84 4.11
CA ALA A 7 -2.53 3.11 4.69
C ALA A 7 -3.90 3.62 4.24
N ALA A 8 -4.07 4.94 4.07
CA ALA A 8 -5.34 5.49 3.60
C ALA A 8 -5.69 5.03 2.18
N THR A 9 -4.68 4.96 1.30
CA THR A 9 -4.86 4.42 -0.06
C THR A 9 -5.17 2.93 -0.04
N TYR A 10 -4.52 2.17 0.83
CA TYR A 10 -4.81 0.74 1.02
C TYR A 10 -6.28 0.51 1.40
N GLU A 11 -6.82 1.25 2.37
CA GLU A 11 -8.22 1.06 2.81
C GLU A 11 -9.24 1.25 1.68
N LEU A 12 -8.94 2.11 0.70
CA LEU A 12 -9.80 2.34 -0.46
C LEU A 12 -9.68 1.25 -1.53
N LEU A 13 -8.59 0.48 -1.53
CA LEU A 13 -8.25 -0.48 -2.59
C LEU A 13 -8.24 -1.93 -2.10
N ARG A 14 -8.29 -2.19 -0.79
CA ARG A 14 -8.10 -3.54 -0.23
C ARG A 14 -9.13 -4.58 -0.69
N ASP A 15 -10.31 -4.12 -1.10
CA ASP A 15 -11.39 -4.99 -1.59
C ASP A 15 -11.31 -5.24 -3.11
N ARG A 16 -10.35 -4.64 -3.81
CA ARG A 16 -10.06 -4.91 -5.22
C ARG A 16 -9.22 -6.18 -5.35
N HIS A 17 -9.90 -7.30 -5.56
CA HIS A 17 -9.27 -8.62 -5.71
C HIS A 17 -8.31 -8.72 -6.90
N GLU A 18 -8.42 -7.82 -7.88
CA GLU A 18 -7.47 -7.74 -8.97
C GLU A 18 -6.10 -7.23 -8.54
N LEU A 19 -5.99 -6.47 -7.43
CA LEU A 19 -4.74 -5.85 -6.99
C LEU A 19 -3.97 -6.76 -6.03
N VAL A 20 -2.68 -6.96 -6.30
CA VAL A 20 -1.75 -7.68 -5.41
C VAL A 20 -1.10 -6.66 -4.48
N ILE A 21 -1.59 -6.59 -3.25
CA ILE A 21 -1.12 -5.65 -2.23
C ILE A 21 -0.48 -6.40 -1.06
N ALA A 22 0.73 -6.00 -0.67
CA ALA A 22 1.48 -6.60 0.43
C ALA A 22 1.81 -5.55 1.52
N PRO A 23 1.78 -5.91 2.82
CA PRO A 23 2.22 -5.02 3.88
C PRO A 23 3.72 -4.72 3.73
N ARG A 24 4.09 -3.44 3.82
CA ARG A 24 5.49 -3.00 3.86
C ARG A 24 5.97 -2.85 5.30
N GLY A 25 5.08 -2.40 6.18
CA GLY A 25 5.40 -2.05 7.56
C GLY A 25 5.23 -0.56 7.84
N GLU A 26 5.78 -0.12 8.96
CA GLU A 26 5.68 1.25 9.43
C GLU A 26 6.91 2.06 9.04
N ILE A 27 6.69 3.31 8.61
CA ILE A 27 7.75 4.27 8.31
C ILE A 27 7.54 5.57 9.08
N VAL A 28 8.63 6.24 9.45
CA VAL A 28 8.58 7.58 10.03
C VAL A 28 8.45 8.59 8.89
N VAL A 29 7.38 9.38 8.91
CA VAL A 29 7.18 10.50 7.99
C VAL A 29 7.37 11.79 8.77
N PRO A 30 8.39 12.61 8.43
CA PRO A 30 8.61 13.90 9.07
C PRO A 30 7.33 14.75 9.08
N GLY A 31 6.94 15.24 10.26
CA GLY A 31 5.71 16.02 10.44
C GLY A 31 4.39 15.23 10.49
N LYS A 32 4.40 13.90 10.28
CA LYS A 32 3.20 13.04 10.39
C LYS A 32 3.36 11.89 11.38
N GLY A 33 4.56 11.66 11.91
CA GLY A 33 4.84 10.56 12.83
C GLY A 33 5.00 9.22 12.13
N VAL A 34 4.69 8.13 12.83
CA VAL A 34 4.79 6.76 12.30
C VAL A 34 3.55 6.44 11.47
N MET A 35 3.74 5.92 10.26
CA MET A 35 2.66 5.57 9.34
C MET A 35 2.84 4.17 8.77
N LYS A 36 1.76 3.37 8.78
CA LYS A 36 1.69 2.09 8.08
C LYS A 36 1.67 2.29 6.56
N THR A 37 2.37 1.43 5.86
CA THR A 37 2.54 1.48 4.41
C THR A 37 2.45 0.10 3.78
N TYR A 38 2.15 0.09 2.48
CA TYR A 38 1.95 -1.12 1.71
C TYR A 38 2.65 -1.00 0.35
N TRP A 39 2.90 -2.15 -0.28
CA TRP A 39 3.35 -2.27 -1.65
C TRP A 39 2.20 -2.72 -2.53
N LEU A 40 1.98 -2.03 -3.66
CA LEU A 40 1.26 -2.60 -4.79
C LEU A 40 2.28 -3.28 -5.70
N ASP A 41 2.20 -4.59 -5.79
CA ASP A 41 3.11 -5.43 -6.57
C ASP A 41 2.63 -5.64 -8.01
N GLY A 42 1.33 -5.49 -8.26
CA GLY A 42 0.75 -5.59 -9.60
C GLY A 42 -0.76 -5.82 -9.59
N SER A 43 -1.29 -6.25 -10.74
CA SER A 43 -2.68 -6.65 -10.92
C SER A 43 -2.73 -8.04 -11.57
N VAL A 44 -3.66 -8.89 -11.13
CA VAL A 44 -3.94 -10.19 -11.74
C VAL A 44 -4.96 -9.97 -12.87
N GLY A 45 -4.58 -10.26 -14.12
CA GLY A 45 -5.48 -10.14 -15.29
C GLY A 45 -5.05 -9.15 -16.38
N GLY A 46 -3.79 -8.71 -16.39
CA GLY A 46 -3.18 -7.98 -17.51
C GLY A 46 -2.51 -8.91 -18.52
#